data_AF-A0A0R2Q8W0-F1
#
_entry.id   AF-A0A0R2Q8W0-F1
#
_cell.length_a   1.000
_cell.length_b   1.000
_cell.length_c   1.000
_cell.angle_alpha   90.00
_cell.angle_beta   90.00
_cell.angle_gamma   90.00
#
_symmetry.space_group_name_H-M   'P 1'
#
loop_
_entity.id
_entity.type
_entity.pdbx_description
1 polymer ?
#
loop_
_entity_poly.entity_id
_entity_poly.type
_entity_poly.pdbx_seq_one_letter_code
_entity_poly.pdbx_strand_id
1 'polypeptide(L)'
;PKGFSIHDIKTFDPADVLARLIDTVPNAHFAVEDLDGGYRFNKPFPSYALGDQNVETPLEELLHHPVSRVVVLSPDHDVDQFLKIMDEVGLQSVSYAIGYTAWLDIAPKGIDKGHALNQLRDNYNHTSNRVLVMGDGRNDIEMFQWAQSLGGHAFAMGQAPEEVKLAASAVTASVTEDGVAQVLMSLEGLEFIQ
;
A
#
# COMPACT_ATOMS: atom_id res chain seq x y z
N PRO A 1 12.67 -18.41 12.52
CA PRO A 1 12.87 -17.26 11.60
C PRO A 1 11.63 -17.09 10.71
N LYS A 2 11.10 -15.86 10.53
CA LYS A 2 9.79 -15.58 9.89
C LYS A 2 9.68 -15.94 8.38
N GLY A 3 10.66 -16.64 7.80
CA GLY A 3 10.69 -17.02 6.38
C GLY A 3 11.15 -15.92 5.42
N PHE A 4 11.52 -14.74 5.93
CA PHE A 4 12.04 -13.61 5.15
C PHE A 4 13.21 -12.93 5.87
N SER A 5 13.98 -12.13 5.13
CA SER A 5 15.01 -11.22 5.65
C SER A 5 14.70 -9.79 5.23
N ILE A 6 14.87 -8.84 6.16
CA ILE A 6 14.70 -7.41 5.88
C ILE A 6 15.99 -6.88 5.27
N HIS A 7 15.90 -6.27 4.08
CA HIS A 7 17.05 -5.71 3.37
C HIS A 7 17.16 -4.18 3.52
N ASP A 8 16.03 -3.48 3.54
CA ASP A 8 15.96 -2.02 3.69
C ASP A 8 14.65 -1.67 4.42
N ILE A 9 14.71 -0.65 5.28
CA ILE A 9 13.53 -0.08 5.95
C ILE A 9 13.58 1.42 5.75
N LYS A 10 12.53 1.98 5.17
CA LYS A 10 12.33 3.43 5.13
C LYS A 10 11.44 3.83 6.28
N THR A 11 11.85 4.87 7.00
CA THR A 11 11.12 5.41 8.14
C THR A 11 10.90 6.91 7.96
N PHE A 12 9.96 7.44 8.71
CA PHE A 12 9.70 8.87 8.82
C PHE A 12 9.28 9.21 10.24
N ASP A 13 9.41 10.49 10.61
CA ASP A 13 8.88 11.02 11.86
C ASP A 13 7.36 11.22 11.72
N PRO A 14 6.52 10.52 12.51
CA PRO A 14 5.08 10.61 12.37
C PRO A 14 4.49 11.85 13.05
N ALA A 15 5.25 12.60 13.84
CA ALA A 15 4.72 13.64 14.74
C ALA A 15 3.88 14.69 14.00
N ASP A 16 4.43 15.30 12.95
CA ASP A 16 3.75 16.37 12.20
C ASP A 16 2.48 15.86 11.51
N VAL A 17 2.52 14.64 10.97
CA VAL A 17 1.40 14.01 10.27
C VAL A 17 0.29 13.65 11.25
N LEU A 18 0.62 12.96 12.33
CA LEU A 18 -0.34 12.59 13.36
C LEU A 18 -0.95 13.82 14.02
N ALA A 19 -0.16 14.86 14.34
CA ALA A 19 -0.69 16.08 14.95
C ALA A 19 -1.78 16.74 14.08
N ARG A 20 -1.55 16.83 12.77
CA ARG A 20 -2.55 17.37 11.83
C ARG A 20 -3.79 16.49 11.74
N LEU A 21 -3.62 15.18 11.69
CA LEU A 21 -4.74 14.25 11.59
C LEU A 21 -5.58 14.22 12.87
N ILE A 22 -4.94 14.30 14.04
CA ILE A 22 -5.63 14.35 15.33
C ILE A 22 -6.53 15.60 15.41
N ASP A 23 -6.06 16.73 14.91
CA ASP A 23 -6.85 17.98 14.85
C ASP A 23 -8.00 17.87 13.84
N THR A 24 -7.74 17.25 12.69
CA THR A 24 -8.70 17.20 11.56
C THR A 24 -9.78 16.11 11.75
N VAL A 25 -9.41 14.94 12.28
CA VAL A 25 -10.29 13.77 12.48
C VAL A 25 -10.12 13.18 13.89
N PRO A 26 -10.53 13.89 14.95
CA PRO A 26 -10.26 13.52 16.35
C PRO A 26 -10.90 12.18 16.78
N ASN A 27 -11.97 11.77 16.10
CA ASN A 27 -12.65 10.50 16.37
C ASN A 27 -11.98 9.30 15.69
N ALA A 28 -11.06 9.53 14.74
CA ALA A 28 -10.36 8.46 14.05
C ALA A 28 -9.54 7.59 15.03
N HIS A 29 -9.25 6.38 14.57
CA HIS A 29 -8.34 5.45 15.22
C HIS A 29 -7.01 5.52 14.48
N PHE A 30 -5.93 5.56 15.24
CA PHE A 30 -4.58 5.70 14.74
C PHE A 30 -3.77 4.48 15.15
N ALA A 31 -2.97 3.98 14.21
CA ALA A 31 -1.92 3.04 14.50
C ALA A 31 -0.63 3.45 13.78
N VAL A 32 0.50 3.03 14.33
CA VAL A 32 1.81 3.15 13.68
C VAL A 32 2.46 1.78 13.62
N GLU A 33 3.15 1.52 12.52
CA GLU A 33 3.97 0.32 12.33
C GLU A 33 5.41 0.63 12.69
N ASP A 34 5.94 -0.08 13.68
CA ASP A 34 7.33 -0.01 14.09
C ASP A 34 8.21 -0.87 13.17
N LEU A 35 9.54 -0.66 13.24
CA LEU A 35 10.51 -1.24 12.30
C LEU A 35 10.59 -2.77 12.34
N ASP A 36 10.14 -3.41 13.40
CA ASP A 36 10.08 -4.86 13.55
C ASP A 36 8.77 -5.48 12.99
N GLY A 37 7.88 -4.63 12.47
CA GLY A 37 6.56 -4.97 11.95
C GLY A 37 5.47 -5.06 13.03
N GLY A 38 5.79 -4.67 14.28
CA GLY A 38 4.80 -4.51 15.33
C GLY A 38 3.96 -3.24 15.12
N TYR A 39 2.74 -3.24 15.64
CA TYR A 39 1.86 -2.08 15.62
C TYR A 39 1.61 -1.55 17.02
N ARG A 40 1.58 -0.22 17.14
CA ARG A 40 1.06 0.50 18.29
C ARG A 40 -0.19 1.25 17.88
N PHE A 41 -1.29 1.14 18.63
CA PHE A 41 -2.58 1.74 18.27
C PHE A 41 -3.29 2.40 19.45
N ASN A 42 -4.05 3.48 19.24
CA ASN A 42 -4.72 4.21 20.33
C ASN A 42 -6.19 3.82 20.57
N LYS A 43 -6.85 3.21 19.58
CA LYS A 43 -8.25 2.77 19.63
C LYS A 43 -8.41 1.46 18.84
N PRO A 44 -9.42 0.62 19.16
CA PRO A 44 -9.54 -0.70 18.54
C PRO A 44 -9.67 -0.66 17.02
N PHE A 45 -8.89 -1.49 16.33
CA PHE A 45 -9.05 -1.78 14.91
C PHE A 45 -9.75 -3.14 14.71
N PRO A 46 -10.39 -3.39 13.56
CA PRO A 46 -10.86 -4.72 13.20
C PRO A 46 -9.72 -5.75 13.28
N SER A 47 -10.02 -6.99 13.65
CA SER A 47 -9.01 -8.03 13.93
C SER A 47 -8.14 -8.40 12.73
N TYR A 48 -8.59 -8.09 11.52
CA TYR A 48 -7.89 -8.34 10.25
C TYR A 48 -7.09 -7.12 9.75
N ALA A 49 -7.15 -5.99 10.47
CA ALA A 49 -6.69 -4.72 9.93
C ALA A 49 -5.19 -4.47 10.18
N LEU A 50 -4.65 -4.93 11.31
CA LEU A 50 -3.25 -4.76 11.68
C LEU A 50 -2.47 -6.08 11.60
N GLY A 51 -1.18 -6.05 11.93
CA GLY A 51 -0.31 -7.23 11.95
C GLY A 51 -0.58 -8.18 13.11
N ASP A 52 0.33 -9.15 13.30
CA ASP A 52 0.20 -10.17 14.35
C ASP A 52 0.52 -9.64 15.77
N GLN A 53 1.35 -8.60 15.86
CA GLN A 53 1.88 -8.05 17.11
C GLN A 53 1.36 -6.63 17.30
N ASN A 54 0.27 -6.47 18.04
CA ASN A 54 -0.40 -5.18 18.22
C ASN A 54 -0.44 -4.82 19.72
N VAL A 55 -0.05 -3.59 20.04
CA VAL A 55 -0.01 -3.06 21.41
C VAL A 55 -0.86 -1.80 21.50
N GLU A 56 -1.88 -1.82 22.36
CA GLU A 56 -2.64 -0.61 22.67
C GLU A 56 -1.74 0.39 23.40
N THR A 57 -1.67 1.61 22.89
CA THR A 57 -0.69 2.63 23.25
C THR A 57 -1.37 3.99 23.29
N PRO A 58 -1.14 4.83 24.32
CA PRO A 58 -1.68 6.18 24.38
C PRO A 58 -1.37 6.99 23.12
N LEU A 59 -2.31 7.84 22.69
CA LEU A 59 -2.19 8.57 21.43
C LEU A 59 -0.92 9.44 21.41
N GLU A 60 -0.59 10.09 22.52
CA GLU A 60 0.60 10.90 22.70
C GLU A 60 1.91 10.15 22.46
N GLU A 61 1.94 8.84 22.72
CA GLU A 61 3.13 8.01 22.50
C GLU A 61 3.28 7.57 21.04
N LEU A 62 2.22 7.65 20.23
CA LEU A 62 2.27 7.35 18.80
C LEU A 62 3.03 8.42 18.00
N LEU A 63 3.10 9.66 18.51
CA LEU A 63 3.84 10.75 17.87
C LEU A 63 5.36 10.60 18.03
N HIS A 64 5.82 9.64 18.84
CA HIS A 64 7.22 9.48 19.17
C HIS A 64 7.87 8.35 18.37
N HIS A 65 9.14 8.61 18.02
CA HIS A 65 10.04 7.73 17.29
C HIS A 65 9.70 7.55 15.81
N PRO A 66 10.71 7.31 14.95
CA PRO A 66 10.47 7.02 13.55
C PRO A 66 9.69 5.71 13.36
N VAL A 67 8.77 5.71 12.40
CA VAL A 67 7.89 4.58 12.07
C VAL A 67 7.98 4.27 10.58
N SER A 68 7.60 3.06 10.15
CA SER A 68 7.54 2.71 8.73
C SER A 68 6.22 3.11 8.09
N ARG A 69 5.14 3.16 8.88
CA ARG A 69 3.79 3.47 8.38
C ARG A 69 2.91 4.07 9.49
N VAL A 70 2.02 4.97 9.10
CA VAL A 70 0.87 5.41 9.92
C VAL A 70 -0.40 4.88 9.27
N VAL A 71 -1.30 4.33 10.06
CA VAL A 71 -2.59 3.80 9.65
C VAL A 71 -3.69 4.60 10.32
N VAL A 72 -4.68 5.03 9.54
CA VAL A 72 -5.83 5.77 10.04
C VAL A 72 -7.11 5.08 9.63
N LEU A 73 -7.97 4.84 10.62
CA LEU A 73 -9.34 4.34 10.43
C LEU A 73 -10.31 5.42 10.88
N SER A 74 -11.12 5.92 9.96
CA SER A 74 -12.15 6.91 10.28
C SER A 74 -13.53 6.27 10.28
N PRO A 75 -14.14 5.99 11.45
CA PRO A 75 -15.47 5.38 11.51
C PRO A 75 -16.59 6.33 11.07
N ASP A 76 -16.37 7.64 11.15
CA ASP A 76 -17.39 8.67 10.91
C ASP A 76 -17.49 9.10 9.44
N HIS A 77 -16.57 8.65 8.58
CA HIS A 77 -16.47 9.10 7.21
C HIS A 77 -16.53 7.92 6.24
N ASP A 78 -17.21 8.12 5.12
CA ASP A 78 -17.01 7.26 3.95
C ASP A 78 -15.65 7.55 3.29
N VAL A 79 -15.27 6.68 2.36
CA VAL A 79 -13.96 6.74 1.70
C VAL A 79 -13.77 8.05 0.94
N ASP A 80 -14.78 8.54 0.22
CA ASP A 80 -14.68 9.73 -0.63
C ASP A 80 -14.60 11.02 0.19
N GLN A 81 -15.35 11.08 1.29
CA GLN A 81 -15.26 12.16 2.27
C GLN A 81 -13.86 12.19 2.91
N PHE A 82 -13.38 11.02 3.35
CA PHE A 82 -12.08 10.94 4.00
C PHE A 82 -10.95 11.32 3.05
N LEU A 83 -11.02 10.88 1.78
CA LEU A 83 -10.07 11.28 0.73
C LEU A 83 -9.98 12.80 0.56
N LYS A 84 -11.11 13.50 0.54
CA LYS A 84 -11.13 14.97 0.44
C LYS A 84 -10.47 15.63 1.65
N ILE A 85 -10.75 15.14 2.85
CA ILE A 85 -10.14 15.65 4.08
C ILE A 85 -8.61 15.46 4.01
N MET A 86 -8.13 14.31 3.52
CA MET A 86 -6.68 14.07 3.41
C MET A 86 -5.99 14.95 2.38
N ASP A 87 -6.66 15.20 1.24
CA ASP A 87 -6.17 16.12 0.21
C ASP A 87 -6.05 17.56 0.75
N GLU A 88 -7.03 18.01 1.54
CA GLU A 88 -7.00 19.32 2.22
C GLU A 88 -5.86 19.44 3.25
N VAL A 89 -5.51 18.37 3.95
CA VAL A 89 -4.37 18.34 4.90
C VAL A 89 -3.02 18.33 4.15
N GLY A 90 -3.03 18.05 2.85
CA GLY A 90 -1.84 18.04 1.98
C GLY A 90 -0.95 16.82 2.23
N LEU A 91 -1.52 15.71 2.69
CA LEU A 91 -0.78 14.47 2.92
C LEU A 91 -0.72 13.69 1.61
N GLN A 92 0.50 13.43 1.12
CA GLN A 92 0.69 12.44 0.07
C GLN A 92 0.63 11.06 0.71
N SER A 93 -0.48 10.37 0.51
CA SER A 93 -0.82 9.11 1.16
C SER A 93 -1.47 8.15 0.20
N VAL A 94 -1.43 6.87 0.54
CA VAL A 94 -2.03 5.82 -0.26
C VAL A 94 -3.31 5.37 0.43
N SER A 95 -4.43 5.85 -0.08
CA SER A 95 -5.75 5.62 0.51
C SER A 95 -6.43 4.42 -0.15
N TYR A 96 -6.99 3.52 0.65
CA TYR A 96 -7.78 2.42 0.12
C TYR A 96 -8.98 2.09 1.00
N ALA A 97 -10.05 1.58 0.38
CA ALA A 97 -11.26 1.19 1.08
C ALA A 97 -11.12 -0.26 1.58
N ILE A 98 -11.42 -0.51 2.86
CA ILE A 98 -11.70 -1.87 3.35
C ILE A 98 -13.17 -1.91 3.76
N GLY A 99 -14.02 -2.54 2.92
CA GLY A 99 -15.46 -2.59 3.16
C GLY A 99 -16.13 -1.22 3.07
N TYR A 100 -16.83 -0.80 4.13
CA TYR A 100 -17.53 0.49 4.23
C TYR A 100 -16.75 1.57 5.00
N THR A 101 -15.60 1.23 5.58
CA THR A 101 -14.88 2.16 6.46
C THR A 101 -13.67 2.75 5.75
N ALA A 102 -13.47 4.05 5.91
CA ALA A 102 -12.37 4.75 5.29
C ALA A 102 -11.05 4.41 5.99
N TRP A 103 -10.10 3.88 5.21
CA TRP A 103 -8.79 3.46 5.66
C TRP A 103 -7.69 4.19 4.89
N LEU A 104 -6.62 4.54 5.60
CA LEU A 104 -5.51 5.27 5.02
C LEU A 104 -4.20 4.76 5.56
N ASP A 105 -3.33 4.39 4.63
CA ASP A 105 -1.93 4.14 4.91
C ASP A 105 -1.10 5.34 4.46
N ILE A 106 -0.36 5.91 5.40
CA ILE A 106 0.61 6.97 5.15
C ILE A 106 1.99 6.36 5.25
N ALA A 107 2.67 6.32 4.12
CA ALA A 107 4.05 5.92 3.97
C ALA A 107 4.93 7.16 3.71
N PRO A 108 6.26 7.05 3.84
CA PRO A 108 7.15 8.15 3.48
C PRO A 108 6.92 8.59 2.03
N LYS A 109 7.00 9.90 1.77
CA LYS A 109 6.82 10.46 0.43
C LYS A 109 7.75 9.80 -0.60
N GLY A 110 7.17 9.33 -1.70
CA GLY A 110 7.90 8.67 -2.80
C GLY A 110 8.25 7.21 -2.53
N ILE A 111 7.74 6.62 -1.44
CA ILE A 111 7.85 5.19 -1.16
C ILE A 111 6.53 4.51 -1.54
N ASP A 112 6.51 3.93 -2.73
CA ASP A 112 5.43 3.09 -3.24
C ASP A 112 5.97 1.69 -3.63
N LYS A 113 5.07 0.81 -4.08
CA LYS A 113 5.44 -0.54 -4.54
C LYS A 113 6.40 -0.51 -5.73
N GLY A 114 6.25 0.46 -6.65
CA GLY A 114 7.15 0.64 -7.78
C GLY A 114 8.57 1.01 -7.35
N HIS A 115 8.72 1.87 -6.34
CA HIS A 115 10.01 2.21 -5.75
C HIS A 115 10.73 0.98 -5.17
N ALA A 116 10.03 0.16 -4.39
CA ALA A 116 10.59 -1.06 -3.83
C ALA A 116 11.00 -2.07 -4.93
N LEU A 117 10.17 -2.24 -5.96
CA LEU A 117 10.48 -3.11 -7.09
C LEU A 117 11.64 -2.58 -7.94
N ASN A 118 11.80 -1.25 -8.05
CA ASN A 118 12.94 -0.65 -8.72
C ASN A 118 14.25 -1.00 -8.03
N GLN A 119 14.31 -0.90 -6.70
CA GLN A 119 15.48 -1.32 -5.92
C GLN A 119 15.80 -2.81 -6.12
N LEU A 120 14.77 -3.67 -6.10
CA LEU A 120 14.96 -5.10 -6.36
C LEU A 120 15.48 -5.35 -7.78
N ARG A 121 14.90 -4.70 -8.79
CA ARG A 121 15.34 -4.82 -10.19
C ARG A 121 16.81 -4.45 -10.36
N ASP A 122 17.23 -3.34 -9.76
CA ASP A 122 18.61 -2.85 -9.83
C ASP A 122 19.58 -3.86 -9.18
N ASN A 123 19.17 -4.53 -8.10
CA ASN A 123 19.96 -5.60 -7.46
C ASN A 123 20.12 -6.85 -8.32
N TYR A 124 19.17 -7.15 -9.21
CA TYR A 124 19.20 -8.34 -10.08
C TYR A 124 19.70 -8.05 -11.51
N ASN A 125 20.14 -6.83 -11.83
CA ASN A 125 20.64 -6.43 -13.15
C ASN A 125 19.70 -6.79 -14.33
N HIS A 126 18.38 -6.76 -14.12
CA HIS A 126 17.41 -7.11 -15.16
C HIS A 126 17.12 -5.92 -16.11
N THR A 127 16.88 -6.23 -17.39
CA THR A 127 16.47 -5.25 -18.42
C THR A 127 15.07 -4.72 -18.13
N SER A 128 14.80 -3.48 -18.54
CA SER A 128 13.59 -2.73 -18.19
C SER A 128 12.28 -3.43 -18.58
N ASN A 129 12.24 -4.12 -19.73
CA ASN A 129 11.01 -4.70 -20.28
C ASN A 129 10.60 -6.07 -19.70
N ARG A 130 11.41 -6.69 -18.83
CA ARG A 130 11.11 -8.01 -18.24
C ARG A 130 10.42 -7.88 -16.88
N VAL A 131 9.41 -7.02 -16.84
CA VAL A 131 8.64 -6.72 -15.64
C VAL A 131 7.18 -7.03 -15.92
N LEU A 132 6.61 -7.89 -15.08
CA LEU A 132 5.18 -8.11 -15.01
C LEU A 132 4.72 -7.86 -13.58
N VAL A 133 3.73 -6.99 -13.42
CA VAL A 133 3.11 -6.68 -12.13
C VAL A 133 1.62 -6.95 -12.17
N MET A 134 1.07 -7.36 -11.04
CA MET A 134 -0.35 -7.66 -10.86
C MET A 134 -0.84 -7.00 -9.58
N GLY A 135 -2.06 -6.46 -9.60
CA GLY A 135 -2.62 -5.75 -8.45
C GLY A 135 -4.11 -5.50 -8.59
N ASP A 136 -4.73 -5.02 -7.52
CA ASP A 136 -6.18 -4.79 -7.45
C ASP A 136 -6.55 -3.57 -6.59
N GLY A 137 -5.60 -2.99 -5.87
CA GLY A 137 -5.79 -1.83 -5.03
C GLY A 137 -5.33 -0.53 -5.70
N ARG A 138 -5.80 0.60 -5.16
CA ARG A 138 -5.33 1.93 -5.55
C ARG A 138 -3.82 2.10 -5.34
N ASN A 139 -3.28 1.41 -4.33
CA ASN A 139 -1.83 1.35 -4.04
C ASN A 139 -0.99 0.61 -5.09
N ASP A 140 -1.62 0.02 -6.11
CA ASP A 140 -0.96 -0.64 -7.23
C ASP A 140 -0.81 0.26 -8.46
N ILE A 141 -1.49 1.41 -8.51
CA ILE A 141 -1.51 2.29 -9.69
C ILE A 141 -0.11 2.81 -10.01
N GLU A 142 0.64 3.29 -9.02
CA GLU A 142 2.02 3.76 -9.21
C GLU A 142 2.94 2.63 -9.67
N MET A 143 2.74 1.40 -9.15
CA MET A 143 3.46 0.21 -9.59
C MET A 143 3.13 -0.15 -11.05
N PHE A 144 1.88 0.00 -11.47
CA PHE A 144 1.46 -0.24 -12.84
C PHE A 144 2.10 0.76 -13.80
N GLN A 145 2.10 2.05 -13.44
CA GLN A 145 2.73 3.11 -14.21
C GLN A 145 4.24 2.90 -14.30
N TRP A 146 4.88 2.54 -13.18
CA TRP A 146 6.29 2.19 -13.13
C TRP A 146 6.62 1.03 -14.08
N ALA A 147 5.91 -0.10 -14.00
CA ALA A 147 6.16 -1.25 -14.87
C ALA A 147 6.00 -0.90 -16.37
N GLN A 148 4.95 -0.14 -16.71
CA GLN A 148 4.70 0.30 -18.07
C GLN A 148 5.76 1.28 -18.59
N SER A 149 6.26 2.18 -17.74
CA SER A 149 7.35 3.11 -18.10
C SER A 149 8.64 2.41 -18.52
N LEU A 150 8.82 1.17 -18.08
CA LEU A 150 9.96 0.31 -18.41
C LEU A 150 9.74 -0.55 -19.66
N GLY A 151 8.53 -0.51 -20.24
CA GLY A 151 8.08 -1.41 -21.30
C GLY A 151 7.61 -2.78 -20.79
N GLY A 152 7.36 -2.92 -19.48
CA GLY A 152 6.75 -4.10 -18.88
C GLY A 152 5.22 -4.09 -18.98
N HIS A 153 4.59 -5.09 -18.36
CA HIS A 153 3.15 -5.28 -18.38
C HIS A 153 2.55 -5.19 -16.98
N ALA A 154 1.45 -4.44 -16.86
CA ALA A 154 0.67 -4.33 -15.64
C ALA A 154 -0.71 -4.95 -15.82
N PHE A 155 -1.13 -5.80 -14.91
CA PHE A 155 -2.43 -6.47 -14.94
C PHE A 155 -3.26 -6.10 -13.70
N ALA A 156 -4.43 -5.51 -13.91
CA ALA A 156 -5.42 -5.34 -12.84
C ALA A 156 -6.24 -6.62 -12.68
N MET A 157 -6.55 -7.01 -11.44
CA MET A 157 -7.45 -8.14 -11.18
C MET A 157 -8.91 -7.78 -11.52
N GLY A 158 -9.72 -8.79 -11.84
CA GLY A 158 -11.11 -8.58 -12.28
C GLY A 158 -11.99 -7.85 -11.26
N GLN A 159 -11.75 -8.06 -9.96
CA GLN A 159 -12.48 -7.39 -8.88
C GLN A 159 -12.02 -5.95 -8.59
N ALA A 160 -10.95 -5.47 -9.23
CA ALA A 160 -10.38 -4.17 -8.94
C ALA A 160 -11.37 -3.02 -9.24
N PRO A 161 -11.26 -1.87 -8.55
CA PRO A 161 -12.00 -0.66 -8.90
C PRO A 161 -11.71 -0.21 -10.35
N GLU A 162 -12.66 0.48 -10.98
CA GLU A 162 -12.52 0.89 -12.39
C GLU A 162 -11.30 1.79 -12.64
N GLU A 163 -10.98 2.72 -11.73
CA GLU A 163 -9.75 3.53 -11.87
C GLU A 163 -8.46 2.70 -11.86
N VAL A 164 -8.42 1.60 -11.12
CA VAL A 164 -7.27 0.70 -11.04
C VAL A 164 -7.15 -0.10 -12.34
N LYS A 165 -8.28 -0.58 -12.87
CA LYS A 165 -8.33 -1.26 -14.18
C LYS A 165 -7.85 -0.36 -15.31
N LEU A 166 -8.28 0.90 -15.32
CA LEU A 166 -7.89 1.89 -16.33
C LEU A 166 -6.39 2.24 -16.28
N ALA A 167 -5.72 2.07 -15.13
CA ALA A 167 -4.30 2.30 -14.99
C ALA A 167 -3.42 1.13 -15.47
N ALA A 168 -4.00 -0.07 -15.65
CA ALA A 168 -3.27 -1.27 -16.05
C ALA A 168 -3.20 -1.44 -17.58
N SER A 169 -2.27 -2.28 -18.04
CA SER A 169 -2.16 -2.66 -19.45
C SER A 169 -3.26 -3.63 -19.89
N ALA A 170 -3.75 -4.46 -18.97
CA ALA A 170 -4.85 -5.39 -19.18
C ALA A 170 -5.55 -5.73 -17.87
N VAL A 171 -6.75 -6.31 -17.96
CA VAL A 171 -7.50 -6.82 -16.82
C VAL A 171 -7.52 -8.35 -16.90
N THR A 172 -7.16 -9.03 -15.82
CA THR A 172 -7.26 -10.49 -15.69
C THR A 172 -8.53 -10.90 -14.93
N ALA A 173 -8.78 -12.20 -14.78
CA ALA A 173 -9.88 -12.72 -13.98
C ALA A 173 -9.79 -12.29 -12.50
N SER A 174 -10.86 -12.50 -11.74
CA SER A 174 -10.86 -12.13 -10.32
C SER A 174 -9.94 -13.03 -9.48
N VAL A 175 -9.69 -12.61 -8.23
CA VAL A 175 -8.97 -13.44 -7.24
C VAL A 175 -9.66 -14.78 -7.00
N THR A 176 -10.99 -14.84 -7.06
CA THR A 176 -11.78 -16.06 -6.90
C THR A 176 -11.79 -16.97 -8.12
N GLU A 177 -11.23 -16.49 -9.24
CA GLU A 177 -11.15 -17.20 -10.53
C GLU A 177 -9.68 -17.45 -10.92
N ASP A 178 -8.76 -17.38 -9.97
CA ASP A 178 -7.32 -17.64 -10.18
C ASP A 178 -6.68 -16.71 -11.23
N GLY A 179 -7.08 -15.44 -11.31
CA GLY A 179 -6.63 -14.51 -12.34
C GLY A 179 -5.10 -14.36 -12.47
N VAL A 180 -4.36 -14.43 -11.36
CA VAL A 180 -2.89 -14.44 -11.38
C VAL A 180 -2.36 -15.70 -12.07
N ALA A 181 -2.91 -16.87 -11.73
CA ALA A 181 -2.47 -18.14 -12.31
C ALA A 181 -2.74 -18.19 -13.83
N GLN A 182 -3.88 -17.67 -14.27
CA GLN A 182 -4.22 -17.60 -15.70
C GLN A 182 -3.20 -16.76 -16.50
N VAL A 183 -2.80 -15.60 -15.97
CA VAL A 183 -1.76 -14.77 -16.59
C VAL A 183 -0.45 -15.54 -16.67
N LEU A 184 0.00 -16.13 -15.57
CA LEU A 184 1.26 -16.89 -15.56
C LEU A 184 1.25 -18.10 -16.49
N MET A 185 0.14 -18.84 -16.54
CA MET A 185 -0.04 -19.96 -17.48
C MET A 185 0.00 -19.50 -18.94
N SER A 186 -0.54 -18.32 -19.25
CA SER A 186 -0.47 -17.78 -20.62
C SER A 186 0.95 -17.47 -21.09
N LEU A 187 1.91 -17.35 -20.15
CA LEU A 187 3.32 -17.13 -20.43
C LEU A 187 4.11 -18.44 -20.48
N GLU A 188 3.50 -19.56 -20.14
CA GLU A 188 4.16 -20.86 -20.12
C GLU A 188 4.61 -21.24 -21.54
N GLY A 189 5.88 -21.63 -21.66
CA GLY A 189 6.49 -22.00 -22.94
C GLY A 189 6.89 -20.81 -23.83
N LEU A 190 6.70 -19.56 -23.38
CA LEU A 190 7.22 -18.40 -24.10
C LEU A 190 8.69 -18.15 -23.77
N GLU A 191 9.49 -17.92 -24.81
CA GLU A 191 10.87 -17.46 -24.69
C GLU A 191 10.98 -15.98 -25.08
N PHE A 192 11.31 -15.13 -24.10
CA PHE A 192 11.54 -13.70 -24.33
C PHE A 192 12.97 -13.47 -24.80
N ILE A 193 13.16 -13.17 -26.08
CA ILE A 193 14.47 -12.87 -26.68
C ILE A 193 14.94 -11.48 -26.20
N GLN A 194 16.24 -11.35 -25.91
CA GLN A 194 16.88 -10.07 -25.53
C GLN A 194 17.34 -9.27 -26.75
#